data_AF-A0A607T7V3-F1
#
_entry.id   AF-A0A607T7V3-F1
#
_cell.length_a   1.000
_cell.length_b   1.000
_cell.length_c   1.000
_cell.angle_alpha   90.00
_cell.angle_beta   90.00
_cell.angle_gamma   90.00
#
_symmetry.space_group_name_H-M   'P 1'
#
loop_
_entity.id
_entity.type
_entity.pdbx_description
1 polymer ?
#
loop_
_entity_poly.entity_id
_entity_poly.type
_entity_poly.pdbx_seq_one_letter_code
_entity_poly.pdbx_strand_id
1 'polypeptide(L)'
;MEEKRVASVFIKPSLGFGAAGVIALRRHPDGAKQVLYSAIAISGQQLFNSKKIQQYRQKEDIQLIIDGVLQQENLVEQWLPKASVKHKTYDLRIVCLDGEIIWRVVRTSSQPITNLHLQNQAYRFESLELSAAKVAEIDTLCQNAMRLFPGIRLAGIDVLLTTSLTPYIIEINGQGDLIYQDAQQNNLIYQAQIRAMRKQNV
;
A
#
# COMPACT_ATOMS: atom_id res chain seq x y z
N MET A 1 -0.75 21.18 3.75
CA MET A 1 -2.06 21.01 3.07
C MET A 1 -2.57 22.32 2.48
N GLU A 2 -2.69 23.40 3.26
CA GLU A 2 -3.17 24.71 2.80
C GLU A 2 -2.30 25.33 1.71
N GLU A 3 -0.99 25.42 1.95
CA GLU A 3 -0.02 25.98 0.99
C GLU A 3 -0.09 25.26 -0.38
N LYS A 4 -0.18 23.92 -0.36
CA LYS A 4 -0.29 23.08 -1.57
C LYS A 4 -1.72 22.93 -2.08
N ARG A 5 -2.72 23.54 -1.42
CA ARG A 5 -4.16 23.43 -1.73
C ARG A 5 -4.65 21.98 -1.88
N VAL A 6 -4.17 21.08 -1.02
CA VAL A 6 -4.54 19.66 -1.00
C VAL A 6 -5.50 19.39 0.16
N ALA A 7 -6.66 18.81 -0.14
CA ALA A 7 -7.70 18.49 0.84
C ALA A 7 -7.51 17.13 1.54
N SER A 8 -6.69 16.25 1.00
CA SER A 8 -6.47 14.91 1.57
C SER A 8 -5.04 14.42 1.40
N VAL A 9 -4.48 13.86 2.47
CA VAL A 9 -3.09 13.38 2.53
C VAL A 9 -3.00 12.03 3.21
N PHE A 10 -1.94 11.29 2.89
CA PHE A 10 -1.42 10.23 3.74
C PHE A 10 -0.25 10.77 4.56
N ILE A 11 -0.19 10.43 5.84
CA ILE A 11 0.98 10.59 6.71
C ILE A 11 1.45 9.19 7.05
N LYS A 12 2.73 8.89 6.78
CA LYS A 12 3.31 7.56 6.93
C LYS A 12 4.64 7.65 7.70
N PRO A 13 4.85 6.85 8.75
CA PRO A 13 6.18 6.70 9.34
C PRO A 13 7.20 6.23 8.29
N SER A 14 8.37 6.85 8.24
CA SER A 14 9.40 6.57 7.22
C SER A 14 9.94 5.14 7.24
N LEU A 15 9.91 4.48 8.41
CA LEU A 15 10.37 3.09 8.63
C LEU A 15 9.23 2.17 9.08
N GLY A 16 8.00 2.46 8.66
CA GLY A 16 6.81 1.68 9.01
C GLY A 16 6.69 0.35 8.26
N PHE A 17 5.87 -0.55 8.79
CA PHE A 17 5.45 -1.78 8.11
C PHE A 17 3.98 -2.07 8.37
N GLY A 18 3.35 -2.82 7.45
CA GLY A 18 1.97 -3.32 7.65
C GLY A 18 0.91 -2.24 7.89
N ALA A 19 1.12 -1.03 7.37
CA ALA A 19 0.30 0.16 7.62
C ALA A 19 0.18 0.60 9.10
N ALA A 20 1.08 0.13 9.98
CA ALA A 20 1.17 0.63 11.35
C ALA A 20 1.53 2.12 11.33
N GLY A 21 0.75 2.94 12.04
CA GLY A 21 1.00 4.38 12.09
C GLY A 21 0.54 5.16 10.85
N VAL A 22 0.07 4.49 9.79
CA VAL A 22 -0.41 5.19 8.58
C VAL A 22 -1.71 5.92 8.89
N ILE A 23 -1.76 7.18 8.52
CA ILE A 23 -2.92 8.07 8.64
C ILE A 23 -3.39 8.45 7.24
N ALA A 24 -4.67 8.24 6.94
CA ALA A 24 -5.33 8.89 5.81
C ALA A 24 -6.19 10.04 6.36
N LEU A 25 -5.75 11.28 6.14
CA LEU A 25 -6.43 12.47 6.62
C LEU A 25 -7.14 13.17 5.47
N ARG A 26 -8.40 13.53 5.67
CA ARG A 26 -9.17 14.41 4.77
C ARG A 26 -9.73 15.58 5.54
N ARG A 27 -9.55 16.77 5.00
CA ARG A 27 -10.13 18.01 5.51
C ARG A 27 -11.19 18.51 4.55
N HIS A 28 -12.32 18.95 5.09
CA HIS A 28 -13.37 19.59 4.31
C HIS A 28 -12.90 20.98 3.84
N PRO A 29 -13.38 21.50 2.69
CA PRO A 29 -12.94 22.80 2.17
C PRO A 29 -13.17 23.99 3.11
N ASP A 30 -14.16 23.91 4.01
CA ASP A 30 -14.41 24.94 5.05
C ASP A 30 -13.33 24.97 6.15
N GLY A 31 -12.42 23.99 6.15
CA GLY A 31 -11.33 23.87 7.09
C GLY A 31 -11.71 23.41 8.50
N ALA A 32 -13.01 23.35 8.82
CA ALA A 32 -13.52 23.05 10.16
C ALA A 32 -13.67 21.54 10.41
N LYS A 33 -14.07 20.79 9.37
CA LYS A 33 -14.30 19.34 9.50
C LYS A 33 -13.13 18.54 8.99
N GLN A 34 -12.75 17.51 9.75
CA GLN A 34 -11.72 16.56 9.38
C GLN A 34 -12.21 15.13 9.59
N VAL A 35 -11.68 14.21 8.80
CA VAL A 35 -11.88 12.77 8.97
C VAL A 35 -10.53 12.10 8.83
N LEU A 36 -10.19 11.28 9.82
CA LEU A 36 -8.96 10.50 9.86
C LEU A 36 -9.31 9.02 9.81
N TYR A 37 -8.59 8.26 8.98
CA TYR A 37 -8.62 6.81 8.95
C TYR A 37 -7.24 6.25 9.32
N SER A 38 -7.18 5.33 10.29
CA SER A 38 -5.93 4.68 10.68
C SER A 38 -6.21 3.34 11.36
N ALA A 39 -5.21 2.45 11.38
CA ALA A 39 -5.24 1.24 12.20
C ALA A 39 -5.00 1.53 13.70
N ILE A 40 -4.66 2.78 14.04
CA ILE A 40 -4.48 3.22 15.42
C ILE A 40 -5.83 3.24 16.14
N ALA A 41 -5.85 2.66 17.33
CA ALA A 41 -6.93 2.80 18.29
C ALA A 41 -6.44 3.57 19.53
N ILE A 42 -7.39 4.27 20.17
CA ILE A 42 -7.16 5.09 21.35
C ILE A 42 -7.71 4.35 22.58
N SER A 43 -6.93 4.29 23.66
CA SER A 43 -7.38 3.86 24.98
C SER A 43 -6.83 4.85 26.01
N GLY A 44 -7.69 5.74 26.50
CA GLY A 44 -7.24 6.90 27.29
C GLY A 44 -6.31 7.78 26.45
N GLN A 45 -5.06 7.98 26.91
CA GLN A 45 -4.02 8.71 26.18
C GLN A 45 -3.07 7.80 25.39
N GLN A 46 -3.27 6.48 25.43
CA GLN A 46 -2.40 5.53 24.75
C GLN A 46 -2.89 5.24 23.34
N LEU A 47 -1.95 5.10 22.41
CA LEU A 47 -2.17 4.72 21.02
C LEU A 47 -1.65 3.30 20.80
N PHE A 48 -2.45 2.45 20.15
CA PHE A 48 -2.04 1.08 19.82
C PHE A 48 -2.51 0.68 18.43
N ASN A 49 -1.77 -0.23 17.79
CA ASN A 49 -2.17 -0.77 16.49
C ASN A 49 -3.26 -1.83 16.68
N SER A 50 -4.48 -1.50 16.29
CA SER A 50 -5.63 -2.41 16.38
C SER A 50 -5.73 -3.43 15.25
N LYS A 51 -4.90 -3.29 14.21
CA LYS A 51 -4.96 -4.06 12.94
C LYS A 51 -6.32 -3.97 12.22
N LYS A 52 -7.16 -2.99 12.58
CA LYS A 52 -8.44 -2.69 11.93
C LYS A 52 -8.51 -1.18 11.72
N ILE A 53 -8.93 -0.74 10.54
CA ILE A 53 -9.03 0.70 10.30
C ILE A 53 -10.23 1.26 11.07
N GLN A 54 -9.93 2.23 11.92
CA GLN A 54 -10.87 3.07 12.64
C GLN A 54 -11.08 4.39 11.89
N GLN A 55 -12.20 5.05 12.16
CA GLN A 55 -12.52 6.37 11.61
C GLN A 55 -12.73 7.37 12.77
N TYR A 56 -11.96 8.46 12.75
CA TYR A 56 -12.03 9.53 13.73
C TYR A 56 -12.54 10.82 13.10
N ARG A 57 -13.36 11.55 13.86
CA ARG A 57 -13.95 12.85 13.46
C ARG A 57 -13.82 13.92 14.53
N GLN A 58 -13.57 13.52 15.78
CA GLN A 58 -13.34 14.44 16.89
C GLN A 58 -11.95 15.04 16.78
N LYS A 59 -11.85 16.35 17.00
CA LYS A 59 -10.61 17.10 16.80
C LYS A 59 -9.52 16.62 17.75
N GLU A 60 -9.89 16.32 18.99
CA GLU A 60 -9.00 15.88 20.06
C GLU A 60 -8.37 14.52 19.74
N ASP A 61 -9.18 13.55 19.28
CA ASP A 61 -8.71 12.23 18.85
C ASP A 61 -7.78 12.32 17.63
N ILE A 62 -8.16 13.14 16.64
CA ILE A 62 -7.35 13.36 15.43
C ILE A 62 -6.00 13.96 15.81
N GLN A 63 -5.98 14.97 16.68
CA GLN A 63 -4.77 15.63 17.14
C GLN A 63 -3.87 14.65 17.91
N LEU A 64 -4.43 13.88 18.85
CA LEU A 64 -3.69 12.88 19.62
C LEU A 64 -2.99 11.86 18.71
N ILE A 65 -3.70 11.35 17.70
CA ILE A 65 -3.15 10.40 16.73
C ILE A 65 -2.04 11.03 15.90
N ILE A 66 -2.28 12.23 15.34
CA ILE A 66 -1.29 12.93 14.53
C ILE A 66 -0.04 13.23 15.34
N ASP A 67 -0.18 13.79 16.54
CA ASP A 67 0.96 14.13 17.41
C ASP A 67 1.76 12.90 17.75
N GLY A 68 1.11 11.78 18.09
CA GLY A 68 1.80 10.52 18.37
C GLY A 68 2.59 9.97 17.18
N VAL A 69 2.01 10.03 15.97
CA VAL A 69 2.70 9.56 14.75
C VAL A 69 3.85 10.50 14.36
N LEU A 70 3.67 11.81 14.51
CA LEU A 70 4.67 12.82 14.18
C LEU A 70 5.88 12.85 15.15
N GLN A 71 5.87 12.05 16.22
CA GLN A 71 7.07 11.83 17.06
C GLN A 71 8.19 11.07 16.34
N GLN A 72 7.89 10.50 15.17
CA GLN A 72 8.85 9.79 14.32
C GLN A 72 9.09 10.57 13.03
N GLU A 73 10.10 10.16 12.25
CA GLU A 73 10.22 10.67 10.88
C GLU A 73 9.03 10.18 10.04
N ASN A 74 8.44 11.10 9.27
CA ASN A 74 7.26 10.82 8.49
C ASN A 74 7.37 11.38 7.08
N LEU A 75 6.73 10.68 6.14
CA LEU A 75 6.43 11.14 4.81
C LEU A 75 4.98 11.61 4.75
N VAL A 76 4.76 12.75 4.10
CA VAL A 76 3.42 13.27 3.81
C VAL A 76 3.22 13.28 2.31
N GLU A 77 2.23 12.53 1.85
CA GLU A 77 1.92 12.35 0.44
C GLU A 77 0.49 12.80 0.15
N GLN A 78 0.24 13.28 -1.07
CA GLN A 78 -1.12 13.54 -1.51
C GLN A 78 -1.91 12.22 -1.58
N TRP A 79 -3.11 12.21 -0.99
CA TRP A 79 -4.00 11.07 -1.13
C TRP A 79 -4.65 11.09 -2.52
N LEU A 80 -4.12 10.23 -3.40
CA LEU A 80 -4.66 9.99 -4.73
C LEU A 80 -5.89 9.06 -4.69
N PRO A 81 -6.99 9.39 -5.41
CA PRO A 81 -8.19 8.56 -5.46
C PRO A 81 -7.90 7.26 -6.22
N LYS A 82 -8.12 6.11 -5.58
CA LYS A 82 -7.86 4.80 -6.16
C LYS A 82 -9.00 4.35 -7.08
N ALA A 83 -8.68 3.59 -8.13
CA ALA A 83 -9.65 2.78 -8.86
C ALA A 83 -10.37 1.81 -7.91
N SER A 84 -11.55 1.35 -8.34
CA SER A 84 -12.38 0.42 -7.56
C SER A 84 -12.74 -0.81 -8.39
N VAL A 85 -12.90 -1.94 -7.70
CA VAL A 85 -13.41 -3.21 -8.22
C VAL A 85 -14.39 -3.78 -7.20
N LYS A 86 -15.56 -4.28 -7.63
CA LYS A 86 -16.60 -4.81 -6.73
C LYS A 86 -16.94 -3.86 -5.56
N HIS A 87 -17.07 -2.56 -5.86
CA HIS A 87 -17.35 -1.49 -4.88
C HIS A 87 -16.30 -1.27 -3.79
N LYS A 88 -15.08 -1.80 -3.95
CA LYS A 88 -13.94 -1.57 -3.06
C LYS A 88 -12.80 -0.91 -3.81
N THR A 89 -12.12 0.02 -3.16
CA THR A 89 -10.87 0.58 -3.69
C THR A 89 -9.79 -0.49 -3.66
N TYR A 90 -8.82 -0.39 -4.58
CA TYR A 90 -7.71 -1.35 -4.60
C TYR A 90 -6.36 -0.72 -4.92
N ASP A 91 -5.32 -1.45 -4.54
CA ASP A 91 -4.00 -1.37 -5.13
C ASP A 91 -3.53 -2.77 -5.52
N LEU A 92 -2.34 -2.82 -6.12
CA LEU A 92 -1.69 -4.05 -6.54
C LEU A 92 -0.46 -4.28 -5.67
N ARG A 93 -0.27 -5.51 -5.21
CA ARG A 93 1.04 -5.99 -4.76
C ARG A 93 1.62 -6.83 -5.88
N ILE A 94 2.73 -6.36 -6.44
CA ILE A 94 3.43 -6.99 -7.56
C ILE A 94 4.77 -7.48 -7.04
N VAL A 95 5.07 -8.76 -7.24
CA VAL A 95 6.36 -9.35 -6.82
C VAL A 95 7.27 -9.45 -8.02
N CYS A 96 8.44 -8.83 -7.89
CA CYS A 96 9.51 -8.90 -8.87
C CYS A 96 10.69 -9.70 -8.34
N LEU A 97 11.26 -10.57 -9.18
CA LEU A 97 12.49 -11.31 -8.91
C LEU A 97 13.42 -11.20 -10.11
N ASP A 98 14.66 -10.75 -9.88
CA ASP A 98 15.68 -10.51 -10.91
C ASP A 98 15.21 -9.61 -12.06
N GLY A 99 14.36 -8.62 -11.75
CA GLY A 99 13.78 -7.71 -12.75
C GLY A 99 12.57 -8.29 -13.49
N GLU A 100 12.16 -9.53 -13.21
CA GLU A 100 10.98 -10.16 -13.82
C GLU A 100 9.77 -10.16 -12.87
N ILE A 101 8.57 -9.93 -13.41
CA ILE A 101 7.35 -9.99 -12.62
C ILE A 101 6.92 -11.44 -12.45
N ILE A 102 6.96 -11.95 -11.22
CA ILE A 102 6.64 -13.35 -10.90
C ILE A 102 5.27 -13.53 -10.24
N TRP A 103 4.67 -12.45 -9.72
CA TRP A 103 3.34 -12.50 -9.13
C TRP A 103 2.65 -11.13 -9.13
N ARG A 104 1.31 -11.16 -9.19
CA ARG A 104 0.45 -9.98 -9.04
C ARG A 104 -0.75 -10.36 -8.17
N VAL A 105 -1.09 -9.53 -7.20
CA VAL A 105 -2.32 -9.68 -6.41
C VAL A 105 -3.00 -8.34 -6.20
N VAL A 106 -4.32 -8.34 -6.29
CA VAL A 106 -5.14 -7.16 -6.01
C VAL A 106 -5.45 -7.15 -4.52
N ARG A 107 -5.18 -6.04 -3.82
CA ARG A 107 -5.57 -5.87 -2.42
C ARG A 107 -6.68 -4.84 -2.36
N THR A 108 -7.81 -5.20 -1.75
CA THR A 108 -9.02 -4.37 -1.76
C THR A 108 -9.40 -3.91 -0.36
N SER A 109 -9.96 -2.71 -0.26
CA SER A 109 -10.54 -2.20 0.98
C SER A 109 -11.77 -1.35 0.73
N SER A 110 -12.71 -1.41 1.66
CA SER A 110 -13.83 -0.46 1.77
C SER A 110 -13.39 0.88 2.40
N GLN A 111 -12.15 0.96 2.87
CA GLN A 111 -11.52 2.14 3.46
C GLN A 111 -10.27 2.54 2.65
N PRO A 112 -9.65 3.70 2.93
CA PRO A 112 -8.56 4.22 2.10
C PRO A 112 -7.27 3.38 2.06
N ILE A 113 -7.08 2.47 3.02
CA ILE A 113 -5.85 1.70 3.27
C ILE A 113 -6.10 0.22 2.95
N THR A 114 -5.30 -0.32 2.04
CA THR A 114 -5.50 -1.59 1.31
C THR A 114 -4.63 -2.75 1.81
N ASN A 115 -3.69 -2.51 2.73
CA ASN A 115 -2.75 -3.52 3.21
C ASN A 115 -3.45 -4.78 3.76
N LEU A 116 -2.94 -5.98 3.43
CA LEU A 116 -3.54 -7.26 3.84
C LEU A 116 -3.40 -7.54 5.34
N HIS A 117 -2.41 -6.95 6.01
CA HIS A 117 -2.25 -7.03 7.48
C HIS A 117 -3.47 -6.51 8.26
N LEU A 118 -4.34 -5.74 7.59
CA LEU A 118 -5.56 -5.17 8.13
C LEU A 118 -6.80 -6.04 7.87
N GLN A 119 -6.61 -7.33 7.56
CA GLN A 119 -7.68 -8.28 7.22
C GLN A 119 -8.46 -7.89 5.95
N ASN A 120 -7.82 -7.09 5.08
CA ASN A 120 -8.34 -6.75 3.76
C ASN A 120 -8.34 -7.98 2.84
N GLN A 121 -9.16 -7.92 1.79
CA GLN A 121 -9.34 -9.05 0.86
C GLN A 121 -8.37 -8.97 -0.30
N ALA A 122 -7.85 -10.13 -0.69
CA ALA A 122 -7.04 -10.33 -1.88
C ALA A 122 -7.88 -10.93 -3.02
N TYR A 123 -7.65 -10.47 -4.24
CA TYR A 123 -8.24 -11.05 -5.45
C TYR A 123 -7.18 -11.33 -6.51
N ARG A 124 -7.52 -12.27 -7.40
CA ARG A 124 -6.78 -12.56 -8.63
C ARG A 124 -6.65 -11.30 -9.49
N PHE A 125 -5.45 -11.04 -10.00
CA PHE A 125 -5.17 -9.89 -10.85
C PHE A 125 -6.04 -9.87 -12.11
N GLU A 126 -6.32 -11.05 -12.66
CA GLU A 126 -7.15 -11.25 -13.84
C GLU A 126 -8.59 -10.75 -13.62
N SER A 127 -9.06 -10.67 -12.38
CA SER A 127 -10.40 -10.16 -12.07
C SER A 127 -10.59 -8.66 -12.30
N LEU A 128 -9.50 -7.91 -12.59
CA LEU A 128 -9.58 -6.51 -12.97
C LEU A 128 -9.92 -6.31 -14.45
N GLU A 129 -9.81 -7.34 -15.28
CA GLU A 129 -10.11 -7.29 -16.73
C GLU A 129 -9.44 -6.12 -17.46
N LEU A 130 -8.22 -5.75 -17.01
CA LEU A 130 -7.44 -4.68 -17.63
C LEU A 130 -7.01 -5.09 -19.05
N SER A 131 -6.94 -4.12 -19.95
CA SER A 131 -6.42 -4.35 -21.30
C SER A 131 -4.95 -4.80 -21.24
N ALA A 132 -4.53 -5.60 -22.22
CA ALA A 132 -3.14 -6.05 -22.31
C ALA A 132 -2.13 -4.88 -22.33
N ALA A 133 -2.49 -3.78 -22.99
CA ALA A 133 -1.69 -2.55 -23.00
C ALA A 133 -1.52 -1.95 -21.59
N LYS A 134 -2.60 -1.92 -20.78
CA LYS A 134 -2.54 -1.41 -19.40
C LYS A 134 -1.72 -2.32 -18.49
N VAL A 135 -1.82 -3.64 -18.66
CA VAL A 135 -0.98 -4.60 -17.94
C VAL A 135 0.49 -4.39 -18.28
N ALA A 136 0.83 -4.26 -19.57
CA ALA A 136 2.20 -3.99 -20.01
C ALA A 136 2.75 -2.66 -19.47
N GLU A 137 1.93 -1.61 -19.39
CA GLU A 137 2.30 -0.33 -18.79
C GLU A 137 2.66 -0.47 -17.30
N ILE A 138 1.84 -1.19 -16.53
CA ILE A 138 2.07 -1.44 -15.10
C ILE A 138 3.36 -2.26 -14.90
N ASP A 139 3.54 -3.31 -15.69
CA ASP A 139 4.71 -4.17 -15.61
C ASP A 139 5.98 -3.39 -15.96
N THR A 140 5.95 -2.62 -17.05
CA THR A 140 7.08 -1.77 -17.47
C THR A 140 7.45 -0.76 -16.39
N LEU A 141 6.46 -0.15 -15.73
CA LEU A 141 6.69 0.77 -14.61
C LEU A 141 7.44 0.06 -13.47
N CYS A 142 7.00 -1.14 -13.07
CA CYS A 142 7.62 -1.92 -12.01
C CYS A 142 9.06 -2.35 -12.37
N GLN A 143 9.26 -2.85 -13.59
CA GLN A 143 10.57 -3.27 -14.07
C GLN A 143 11.54 -2.09 -14.15
N ASN A 144 11.10 -0.93 -14.64
CA ASN A 144 11.90 0.29 -14.66
C ASN A 144 12.30 0.72 -13.25
N ALA A 145 11.39 0.66 -12.28
CA ALA A 145 11.70 0.97 -10.89
C ALA A 145 12.74 0.01 -10.30
N MET A 146 12.63 -1.29 -10.57
CA MET A 146 13.61 -2.28 -10.09
C MET A 146 15.01 -2.08 -10.67
N ARG A 147 15.13 -1.57 -11.91
CA ARG A 147 16.44 -1.22 -12.49
C ARG A 147 17.17 -0.12 -11.73
N LEU A 148 16.46 0.72 -10.98
CA LEU A 148 17.07 1.76 -10.13
C LEU A 148 17.71 1.17 -8.86
N PHE A 149 17.41 -0.09 -8.53
CA PHE A 149 17.91 -0.78 -7.34
C PHE A 149 18.63 -2.09 -7.71
N PRO A 150 19.79 -2.03 -8.41
CA PRO A 150 20.45 -3.24 -8.95
C PRO A 150 20.90 -4.24 -7.87
N GLY A 151 21.04 -3.81 -6.61
CA GLY A 151 21.33 -4.70 -5.49
C GLY A 151 20.13 -5.46 -4.94
N ILE A 152 18.90 -5.08 -5.32
CA ILE A 152 17.67 -5.72 -4.86
C ILE A 152 17.21 -6.72 -5.91
N ARG A 153 17.36 -8.01 -5.60
CA ARG A 153 16.89 -9.08 -6.48
C ARG A 153 15.40 -9.34 -6.36
N LEU A 154 14.83 -9.17 -5.17
CA LEU A 154 13.44 -9.53 -4.87
C LEU A 154 12.75 -8.36 -4.21
N ALA A 155 11.60 -7.97 -4.73
CA ALA A 155 10.79 -6.92 -4.13
C ALA A 155 9.29 -7.12 -4.29
N GLY A 156 8.54 -6.72 -3.27
CA GLY A 156 7.10 -6.46 -3.33
C GLY A 156 6.85 -4.99 -3.62
N ILE A 157 6.29 -4.68 -4.78
CA ILE A 157 6.02 -3.32 -5.27
C ILE A 157 4.52 -3.06 -5.09
N ASP A 158 4.19 -1.99 -4.37
CA ASP A 158 2.82 -1.51 -4.26
C ASP A 158 2.52 -0.51 -5.38
N VAL A 159 1.56 -0.87 -6.23
CA VAL A 159 1.11 -0.03 -7.34
C VAL A 159 -0.34 0.38 -7.13
N LEU A 160 -0.56 1.69 -7.04
CA LEU A 160 -1.85 2.31 -7.11
C LEU A 160 -2.27 2.50 -8.57
N LEU A 161 -3.53 2.21 -8.91
CA LEU A 161 -4.19 2.78 -10.08
C LEU A 161 -5.14 3.90 -9.64
N THR A 162 -5.05 5.08 -10.26
CA THR A 162 -6.04 6.15 -10.03
C THR A 162 -7.40 5.79 -10.64
N THR A 163 -8.44 6.59 -10.41
CA THR A 163 -9.75 6.41 -11.07
C THR A 163 -9.67 6.48 -12.60
N SER A 164 -8.66 7.15 -13.16
CA SER A 164 -8.35 7.16 -14.60
C SER A 164 -7.44 6.01 -15.05
N LEU A 165 -7.20 5.02 -14.18
CA LEU A 165 -6.29 3.89 -14.37
C LEU A 165 -4.83 4.30 -14.65
N THR A 166 -4.40 5.45 -14.14
CA THR A 166 -3.00 5.87 -14.22
C THR A 166 -2.21 5.18 -13.10
N PRO A 167 -1.11 4.46 -13.42
CA PRO A 167 -0.34 3.72 -12.42
C PRO A 167 0.68 4.60 -11.69
N TYR A 168 0.81 4.37 -10.38
CA TYR A 168 1.81 4.99 -9.51
C TYR A 168 2.38 3.95 -8.55
N ILE A 169 3.71 3.89 -8.43
CA ILE A 169 4.35 3.13 -7.35
C ILE A 169 4.25 3.97 -6.07
N ILE A 170 3.73 3.36 -5.00
CA ILE A 170 3.53 4.02 -3.70
C ILE A 170 4.48 3.49 -2.61
N GLU A 171 5.06 2.31 -2.80
CA GLU A 171 6.05 1.70 -1.90
C GLU A 171 6.79 0.56 -2.62
N ILE A 172 8.06 0.33 -2.29
CA ILE A 172 8.82 -0.86 -2.69
C ILE A 172 9.37 -1.52 -1.43
N ASN A 173 9.03 -2.79 -1.24
CA ASN A 173 9.44 -3.60 -0.09
C ASN A 173 10.51 -4.60 -0.54
N GLY A 174 11.71 -4.59 0.06
CA GLY A 174 12.83 -5.48 -0.30
C GLY A 174 12.68 -6.94 0.17
N GLN A 175 11.47 -7.38 0.49
CA GLN A 175 11.16 -8.74 0.95
C GLN A 175 10.13 -9.34 0.01
N GLY A 176 10.27 -10.63 -0.31
CA GLY A 176 9.23 -11.36 -1.04
C GLY A 176 8.10 -11.68 -0.09
N ASP A 177 6.99 -10.95 -0.22
CA ASP A 177 5.87 -11.04 0.71
C ASP A 177 5.32 -12.46 0.85
N LEU A 178 4.84 -12.76 2.06
CA LEU A 178 3.96 -13.89 2.29
C LEU A 178 2.58 -13.58 1.70
N ILE A 179 2.35 -14.03 0.47
CA ILE A 179 1.04 -13.91 -0.18
C ILE A 179 0.29 -15.23 -0.01
N TYR A 180 -0.65 -15.28 0.94
CA TYR A 180 -1.39 -16.51 1.28
C TYR A 180 -2.06 -17.18 0.07
N GLN A 181 -2.55 -16.40 -0.89
CA GLN A 181 -3.16 -16.92 -2.12
C GLN A 181 -2.19 -17.80 -2.92
N ASP A 182 -0.90 -17.44 -2.98
CA ASP A 182 0.14 -18.26 -3.62
C ASP A 182 0.61 -19.38 -2.69
N ALA A 183 0.95 -19.04 -1.43
CA ALA A 183 1.56 -19.96 -0.47
C ALA A 183 0.67 -21.17 -0.14
N GLN A 184 -0.66 -21.01 -0.15
CA GLN A 184 -1.62 -22.09 0.08
C GLN A 184 -1.98 -22.86 -1.19
N GLN A 185 -1.50 -22.43 -2.36
CA GLN A 185 -1.72 -23.09 -3.65
C GLN A 185 -0.42 -23.72 -4.14
N ASN A 186 0.24 -23.06 -5.08
CA ASN A 186 1.40 -23.60 -5.78
C ASN A 186 2.72 -23.10 -5.19
N ASN A 187 2.70 -22.12 -4.28
CA ASN A 187 3.88 -21.57 -3.63
C ASN A 187 4.96 -21.10 -4.64
N LEU A 188 4.53 -20.48 -5.73
CA LEU A 188 5.38 -20.10 -6.86
C LEU A 188 6.43 -19.08 -6.48
N ILE A 189 6.08 -18.13 -5.61
CA ILE A 189 6.98 -17.05 -5.19
C ILE A 189 8.19 -17.63 -4.46
N TYR A 190 7.97 -18.43 -3.42
CA TYR A 190 9.07 -19.03 -2.66
C TYR A 190 9.84 -20.08 -3.49
N GLN A 191 9.17 -20.83 -4.36
CA GLN A 191 9.87 -21.73 -5.29
C GLN A 191 10.81 -20.95 -6.23
N ALA A 192 10.36 -19.82 -6.78
CA ALA A 192 11.19 -18.97 -7.64
C ALA A 192 12.40 -18.41 -6.87
N GLN A 193 12.19 -17.94 -5.63
CA GLN A 193 13.28 -17.48 -4.75
C GLN A 193 14.32 -18.58 -4.50
N ILE A 194 13.89 -19.79 -4.13
CA ILE A 194 14.81 -20.90 -3.87
C ILE A 194 15.62 -21.25 -5.13
N ARG A 195 14.97 -21.30 -6.30
CA ARG A 195 15.67 -21.54 -7.59
C ARG A 195 16.69 -20.44 -7.87
N ALA A 196 16.34 -19.18 -7.63
CA ALA A 196 17.22 -18.03 -7.84
C ALA A 196 18.41 -17.98 -6.87
N MET A 197 18.25 -18.46 -5.63
CA MET A 197 19.35 -18.60 -4.67
C MET A 197 20.27 -19.76 -5.05
N ARG A 198 19.73 -20.89 -5.50
CA ARG A 198 20.54 -22.05 -5.94
C ARG A 198 21.44 -21.71 -7.12
N LYS A 199 20.96 -20.90 -8.08
CA LYS A 199 21.76 -20.44 -9.23
C LYS A 199 22.96 -19.57 -8.85
N GLN A 200 23.00 -18.98 -7.66
CA GLN A 200 24.15 -18.19 -7.19
C GLN A 200 25.24 -19.05 -6.53
N ASN A 201 24.92 -20.29 -6.14
CA ASN A 201 25.83 -21.20 -5.45
C ASN A 201 26.45 -22.24 -6.38
N VAL A 202 26.38 -22.00 -7.70
CA VAL A 202 27.02 -22.77 -8.77
C VAL A 202 27.87 -21.80 -9.57
#